data_AF-A0A6P4DZN9-F1
#
_entry.id   AF-A0A6P4DZN9-F1
#
_cell.length_a   1.000
_cell.length_b   1.000
_cell.length_c   1.000
_cell.angle_alpha   90.00
_cell.angle_beta   90.00
_cell.angle_gamma   90.00
#
_symmetry.space_group_name_H-M   'P 1'
#
loop_
_entity.id
_entity.type
_entity.pdbx_description
1 polymer ?
#
loop_
_entity_poly.entity_id
_entity_poly.type
_entity_poly.pdbx_seq_one_letter_code
_entity_poly.pdbx_strand_id
1 'polypeptide(L)'
;MRSDMKHHNHHQSYQVFPQLSSATHNEKTAPTTATQSSAPYKRPLLTQTPSTLSKSPTLHQFPTTPPSLRAVLLLSLPVFYFLVSHPTHSFLLDFLSAFAFSAALLLSLNLAVPRLPSIRLLLARSLPIGLKARSSLCKPAPTLPVFWTIGSHQKVAASPDSAAATTTSGCWVQVYGNGDVYEGEFHKGKCCGSGVYYYSMSGRYEGDWIDGKYDGHGVETWARGSRYRGQYRQGLRHGFGVYRFYTGDVYAGEWSNGQSHGCGVHTCEDGSRYVGEFKWGVKHGLGHYHFRNGDTYAGEYFADKMHGFGVYRFANGHRYEGAWHEGRRQGLGMYTFRNGETQSGHWQNGVLDIPSTHNTAYPVSPVAVYHSKVLNVVQEARRAAEKAYDVAKVDERVNRAVAAANRAANAARVAAVKAVQMQMNHVNNESFRIPVV
;
A
#
# COMPACT_ATOMS: atom_id res chain seq x y z
N MET A 1 -54.19 7.91 2.69
CA MET A 1 -54.57 6.50 2.37
C MET A 1 -53.50 5.97 1.42
N ARG A 2 -52.78 4.88 1.67
CA ARG A 2 -52.79 3.96 2.82
C ARG A 2 -51.50 3.12 2.72
N SER A 3 -50.86 2.91 3.86
CA SER A 3 -50.02 1.75 4.20
C SER A 3 -48.59 1.67 3.65
N ASP A 4 -47.68 2.34 4.35
CA ASP A 4 -46.38 1.76 4.72
C ASP A 4 -46.59 0.65 5.75
N MET A 5 -45.91 -0.49 5.60
CA MET A 5 -45.68 -1.40 6.74
C MET A 5 -44.39 -2.21 6.62
N LYS A 6 -43.43 -1.81 7.47
CA LYS A 6 -42.56 -2.61 8.35
C LYS A 6 -41.53 -3.55 7.71
N HIS A 7 -40.27 -3.11 7.79
CA HIS A 7 -39.11 -4.00 7.93
C HIS A 7 -39.00 -4.51 9.37
N HIS A 8 -38.93 -5.83 9.54
CA HIS A 8 -38.45 -6.49 10.74
C HIS A 8 -37.00 -6.93 10.55
N ASN A 9 -36.20 -6.68 11.58
CA ASN A 9 -34.91 -7.32 11.82
C ASN A 9 -35.10 -8.84 11.96
N HIS A 10 -34.17 -9.63 11.42
CA HIS A 10 -33.75 -10.85 12.12
C HIS A 10 -32.29 -11.22 11.85
N HIS A 11 -31.60 -11.38 12.97
CA HIS A 11 -30.42 -12.20 13.19
C HIS A 11 -30.67 -13.68 12.81
N GLN A 12 -29.57 -14.42 12.63
CA GLN A 12 -29.47 -15.89 12.50
C GLN A 12 -29.89 -16.42 11.12
N SER A 13 -29.27 -17.44 10.52
CA SER A 13 -28.42 -18.52 11.03
C SER A 13 -27.70 -19.15 9.81
N TYR A 14 -26.49 -19.66 10.02
CA TYR A 14 -25.92 -20.66 9.12
C TYR A 14 -26.80 -21.91 9.19
N GLN A 15 -27.49 -22.25 8.10
CA GLN A 15 -28.12 -23.55 7.98
C GLN A 15 -27.14 -24.54 7.34
N VAL A 16 -26.71 -25.44 8.21
CA VAL A 16 -26.12 -26.75 7.93
C VAL A 16 -27.27 -27.75 7.64
N PHE A 17 -26.93 -28.82 6.91
CA PHE A 17 -27.56 -30.16 6.81
C PHE A 17 -28.17 -30.54 5.44
N PRO A 18 -28.22 -31.85 5.07
CA PRO A 18 -27.70 -33.02 5.77
C PRO A 18 -26.66 -33.85 4.97
N GLN A 19 -25.70 -34.42 5.70
CA GLN A 19 -24.96 -35.60 5.26
C GLN A 19 -25.88 -36.83 5.28
N LEU A 20 -25.81 -37.63 4.23
CA LEU A 20 -26.21 -39.03 4.27
C LEU A 20 -24.93 -39.89 4.27
N SER A 21 -24.85 -40.76 5.25
CA SER A 21 -23.78 -41.72 5.54
C SER A 21 -23.99 -43.07 4.84
N SER A 22 -22.90 -43.83 4.74
CA SER A 22 -22.72 -45.28 4.46
C SER A 22 -21.97 -45.52 3.13
N ALA A 23 -20.99 -46.41 2.99
CA ALA A 23 -20.31 -47.32 3.92
C ALA A 23 -18.91 -47.69 3.36
N THR A 24 -18.06 -48.09 4.31
CA THR A 24 -16.82 -48.89 4.28
C THR A 24 -16.46 -49.73 3.03
N HIS A 25 -15.17 -49.73 2.67
CA HIS A 25 -14.37 -50.98 2.57
C HIS A 25 -12.84 -50.73 2.66
N ASN A 26 -12.20 -51.56 3.51
CA ASN A 26 -10.77 -51.87 3.68
C ASN A 26 -10.14 -52.44 2.38
N GLU A 27 -8.83 -52.68 2.14
CA GLU A 27 -7.60 -52.87 2.93
C GLU A 27 -6.40 -53.02 1.94
N LYS A 28 -5.15 -52.88 2.43
CA LYS A 28 -3.91 -53.63 2.04
C LYS A 28 -3.27 -53.33 0.66
N THR A 29 -1.95 -53.23 0.44
CA THR A 29 -0.72 -53.57 1.19
C THR A 29 0.50 -52.94 0.46
N ALA A 30 1.57 -52.61 1.20
CA ALA A 30 2.94 -52.40 0.68
C ALA A 30 3.63 -53.77 0.39
N PRO A 31 4.87 -53.83 -0.16
CA PRO A 31 6.07 -53.65 0.68
C PRO A 31 7.33 -52.99 0.03
N THR A 32 8.03 -52.23 0.88
CA THR A 32 9.45 -52.31 1.26
C THR A 32 10.57 -52.31 0.19
N THR A 33 11.51 -51.35 0.31
CA THR A 33 12.94 -51.66 0.44
C THR A 33 13.65 -50.58 1.27
N ALA A 34 14.49 -51.02 2.20
CA ALA A 34 15.21 -50.24 3.20
C ALA A 34 16.68 -50.04 2.83
N THR A 35 17.30 -48.95 3.29
CA THR A 35 18.75 -48.85 3.63
C THR A 35 18.91 -47.63 4.54
N GLN A 36 18.90 -47.82 5.87
CA GLN A 36 20.06 -47.82 6.78
C GLN A 36 20.89 -46.52 6.74
N SER A 37 20.83 -45.72 7.83
CA SER A 37 21.89 -45.63 8.87
C SER A 37 22.74 -44.37 8.60
N SER A 38 23.11 -43.47 9.50
CA SER A 38 23.24 -43.46 10.97
C SER A 38 23.49 -41.99 11.41
N ALA A 39 22.84 -41.55 12.47
CA ALA A 39 23.40 -40.57 13.41
C ALA A 39 22.91 -40.99 14.81
N PRO A 40 23.77 -41.02 15.84
CA PRO A 40 23.72 -39.87 16.76
C PRO A 40 25.04 -39.58 17.50
N TYR A 41 25.35 -38.31 17.68
CA TYR A 41 26.20 -37.87 18.80
C TYR A 41 25.49 -36.75 19.56
N LYS A 42 25.10 -37.05 20.80
CA LYS A 42 24.57 -36.13 21.81
C LYS A 42 25.48 -36.20 23.03
N ARG A 43 25.90 -35.03 23.55
CA ARG A 43 26.28 -34.78 24.95
C ARG A 43 26.46 -33.26 25.17
N PRO A 44 26.35 -32.74 26.40
CA PRO A 44 25.12 -32.61 27.18
C PRO A 44 24.80 -31.16 27.58
N LEU A 45 23.58 -30.95 28.09
CA LEU A 45 23.13 -29.75 28.81
C LEU A 45 24.01 -29.46 30.03
N LEU A 46 24.34 -28.19 30.24
CA LEU A 46 24.59 -27.64 31.57
C LEU A 46 23.29 -27.05 32.13
N THR A 47 22.94 -27.59 33.29
CA THR A 47 21.91 -27.22 34.23
C THR A 47 22.12 -25.80 34.79
N GLN A 48 21.08 -24.98 34.78
CA GLN A 48 20.83 -24.00 35.84
C GLN A 48 19.39 -24.13 36.33
N THR A 49 19.30 -24.27 37.63
CA THR A 49 18.11 -24.46 38.47
C THR A 49 17.24 -23.19 38.55
N PRO A 50 15.93 -23.34 38.81
CA PRO A 50 14.98 -22.23 38.88
C PRO A 50 14.90 -21.66 40.30
N SER A 51 14.93 -20.34 40.43
CA SER A 51 14.54 -19.65 41.66
C SER A 51 13.04 -19.36 41.65
N THR A 52 12.35 -20.01 42.58
CA THR A 52 10.96 -19.79 43.00
C THR A 52 10.76 -18.39 43.60
N LEU A 53 9.72 -17.66 43.16
CA LEU A 53 9.07 -16.66 44.01
C LEU A 53 7.55 -16.65 43.78
N SER A 54 6.87 -16.86 44.92
CA SER A 54 5.46 -16.78 45.30
C SER A 54 4.39 -16.26 44.32
N LYS A 55 3.31 -17.04 44.21
CA LYS A 55 1.96 -16.61 43.82
C LYS A 55 1.12 -16.25 45.06
N SER A 56 0.36 -15.16 44.98
CA SER A 56 -0.98 -14.97 45.59
C SER A 56 -1.56 -13.59 45.20
N PRO A 57 -2.87 -13.32 45.31
CA PRO A 57 -3.99 -13.99 44.67
C PRO A 57 -4.77 -13.04 43.74
N THR A 58 -5.58 -13.64 42.88
CA THR A 58 -6.54 -13.03 41.94
C THR A 58 -7.62 -12.19 42.62
N LEU A 59 -7.83 -10.96 42.13
CA LEU A 59 -8.98 -10.12 42.43
C LEU A 59 -9.80 -9.96 41.13
N HIS A 60 -11.04 -10.44 41.15
CA HIS A 60 -11.98 -10.36 40.03
C HIS A 60 -12.24 -8.91 39.63
N GLN A 61 -11.84 -8.51 38.41
CA GLN A 61 -12.29 -7.27 37.79
C GLN A 61 -13.42 -7.58 36.80
N PHE A 62 -14.60 -7.01 37.06
CA PHE A 62 -15.70 -6.95 36.11
C PHE A 62 -15.29 -6.13 34.88
N PRO A 63 -15.71 -6.50 33.66
CA PRO A 63 -15.34 -5.76 32.46
C PRO A 63 -15.95 -4.35 32.48
N THR A 64 -15.09 -3.34 32.55
CA THR A 64 -15.44 -1.93 32.35
C THR A 64 -15.84 -1.70 30.90
N THR A 65 -17.04 -1.16 30.69
CA THR A 65 -17.55 -0.81 29.37
C THR A 65 -16.67 0.25 28.67
N PRO A 66 -16.40 0.12 27.36
CA PRO A 66 -15.54 1.05 26.64
C PRO A 66 -16.14 2.47 26.62
N PRO A 67 -15.31 3.53 26.67
CA PRO A 67 -15.78 4.93 26.78
C PRO A 67 -16.63 5.38 25.59
N SER A 68 -16.53 4.70 24.45
CA SER A 68 -17.40 4.92 23.28
C SER A 68 -18.87 4.55 23.54
N LEU A 69 -19.13 3.55 24.39
CA LEU A 69 -20.49 3.11 24.70
C LEU A 69 -21.21 4.10 25.63
N ARG A 70 -20.48 4.75 26.54
CA ARG A 70 -21.01 5.77 27.47
C ARG A 70 -21.43 7.04 26.74
N ALA A 71 -20.67 7.45 25.72
CA ALA A 71 -21.02 8.60 24.88
C ALA A 71 -22.30 8.36 24.06
N VAL A 72 -22.46 7.14 23.52
CA VAL A 72 -23.67 6.76 22.77
C VAL A 72 -24.90 6.69 23.67
N LEU A 73 -24.76 6.16 24.90
CA LEU A 73 -25.85 6.10 25.88
C LEU A 73 -26.29 7.48 26.39
N LEU A 74 -25.34 8.40 26.62
CA LEU A 74 -25.64 9.77 27.05
C LEU A 74 -26.27 10.61 25.94
N LEU A 75 -25.94 10.35 24.67
CA LEU A 75 -26.55 11.03 23.52
C LEU A 75 -27.97 10.53 23.22
N SER A 76 -28.30 9.28 23.60
CA SER A 76 -29.61 8.68 23.31
C SER A 76 -30.73 9.02 24.30
N LEU A 77 -30.38 9.41 25.54
CA LEU A 77 -31.35 9.69 26.60
C LEU A 77 -32.25 10.93 26.34
N PRO A 78 -31.74 12.06 25.82
CA PRO A 78 -32.58 13.20 25.47
C PRO A 78 -33.52 12.89 24.30
N VAL A 79 -33.05 12.10 23.32
CA VAL A 79 -33.83 11.70 22.15
C VAL A 79 -34.98 10.78 22.54
N PHE A 80 -34.76 9.87 23.49
CA PHE A 80 -35.80 8.99 24.02
C PHE A 80 -36.85 9.74 24.86
N TYR A 81 -36.43 10.74 25.64
CA TYR A 81 -37.35 11.59 26.41
C TYR A 81 -38.28 12.39 25.49
N PHE A 82 -37.77 12.93 24.37
CA PHE A 82 -38.58 13.68 23.39
C PHE A 82 -39.48 12.80 22.53
N LEU A 83 -39.13 11.54 22.27
CA LEU A 83 -40.01 10.56 21.59
C LEU A 83 -41.20 10.11 22.45
N VAL A 84 -41.12 10.27 23.78
CA VAL A 84 -42.16 9.87 24.75
C VAL A 84 -42.96 11.07 25.29
N SER A 85 -42.54 12.30 24.99
CA SER A 85 -43.21 13.53 25.44
C SER A 85 -44.44 13.85 24.58
N HIS A 86 -45.52 14.32 25.21
CA HIS A 86 -46.89 14.38 24.68
C HIS A 86 -47.08 15.39 23.52
N PRO A 87 -48.07 15.19 22.63
CA PRO A 87 -48.14 15.81 21.29
C PRO A 87 -48.84 17.18 21.26
N THR A 88 -48.60 18.04 22.26
CA THR A 88 -49.33 19.32 22.37
C THR A 88 -48.47 20.56 22.09
N HIS A 89 -47.19 20.42 21.79
CA HIS A 89 -46.32 21.52 21.39
C HIS A 89 -45.77 21.33 19.97
N SER A 90 -45.52 22.45 19.29
CA SER A 90 -45.06 22.45 17.91
C SER A 90 -43.73 21.70 17.80
N PHE A 91 -43.70 20.61 17.03
CA PHE A 91 -42.54 19.76 16.77
C PHE A 91 -41.22 20.53 16.54
N LEU A 92 -41.31 21.70 15.90
CA LEU A 92 -40.18 22.59 15.65
C LEU A 92 -39.55 23.16 16.93
N LEU A 93 -40.38 23.53 17.92
CA LEU A 93 -39.93 24.06 19.21
C LEU A 93 -39.28 22.95 20.05
N ASP A 94 -39.83 21.74 20.00
CA ASP A 94 -39.30 20.57 20.68
C ASP A 94 -37.97 20.12 20.07
N PHE A 95 -37.87 20.15 18.74
CA PHE A 95 -36.60 19.89 18.05
C PHE A 95 -35.52 20.93 18.38
N LEU A 96 -35.88 22.21 18.38
CA LEU A 96 -34.94 23.29 18.71
C LEU A 96 -34.48 23.23 20.17
N SER A 97 -35.37 22.89 21.10
CA SER A 97 -35.01 22.74 22.51
C SER A 97 -34.15 21.50 22.77
N ALA A 98 -34.44 20.36 22.12
CA ALA A 98 -33.61 19.16 22.17
C ALA A 98 -32.20 19.41 21.61
N PHE A 99 -32.11 20.16 20.51
CA PHE A 99 -30.85 20.57 19.91
C PHE A 99 -30.06 21.50 20.84
N ALA A 100 -30.72 22.51 21.42
CA ALA A 100 -30.11 23.43 22.37
C ALA A 100 -29.60 22.74 23.63
N PHE A 101 -30.36 21.79 24.18
CA PHE A 101 -29.97 21.02 25.35
C PHE A 101 -28.78 20.09 25.05
N SER A 102 -28.79 19.44 23.89
CA SER A 102 -27.68 18.58 23.44
C SER A 102 -26.40 19.39 23.22
N ALA A 103 -26.51 20.60 22.67
CA ALA A 103 -25.39 21.54 22.50
C ALA A 103 -24.84 22.02 23.85
N ALA A 104 -25.71 22.35 24.80
CA ALA A 104 -25.33 22.78 26.16
C ALA A 104 -24.64 21.64 26.94
N LEU A 105 -25.12 20.41 26.80
CA LEU A 105 -24.52 19.21 27.41
C LEU A 105 -23.13 18.90 26.83
N LEU A 106 -22.95 19.05 25.51
CA LEU A 106 -21.64 18.91 24.87
C LEU A 106 -20.68 20.02 25.33
N LEU A 107 -21.16 21.25 25.48
CA LEU A 107 -20.36 22.37 25.99
C LEU A 107 -19.93 22.17 27.45
N SER A 108 -20.83 21.69 28.31
CA SER A 108 -20.51 21.44 29.73
C SER A 108 -19.55 20.27 29.93
N LEU A 109 -19.69 19.19 29.15
CA LEU A 109 -18.73 18.08 29.13
C LEU A 109 -17.35 18.51 28.61
N ASN A 110 -17.29 19.49 27.70
CA ASN A 110 -16.04 20.06 27.20
C ASN A 110 -15.36 21.02 28.20
N LEU A 111 -16.13 21.68 29.06
CA LEU A 111 -15.59 22.55 30.13
C LEU A 111 -15.12 21.75 31.35
N ALA A 112 -15.76 20.60 31.63
CA ALA A 112 -15.43 19.76 32.78
C ALA A 112 -14.19 18.87 32.58
N VAL A 113 -13.64 18.75 31.37
CA VAL A 113 -12.49 17.89 31.05
C VAL A 113 -11.41 18.66 30.28
N PRO A 114 -10.30 19.11 30.92
CA PRO A 114 -9.37 20.06 30.31
C PRO A 114 -8.29 19.39 29.44
N ARG A 115 -8.60 18.31 28.70
CA ARG A 115 -7.60 17.57 27.90
C ARG A 115 -8.18 16.85 26.67
N LEU A 116 -8.73 17.56 25.67
CA LEU A 116 -8.87 17.01 24.31
C LEU A 116 -8.63 18.10 23.23
N PRO A 117 -7.72 17.93 22.24
CA PRO A 117 -7.36 18.98 21.28
C PRO A 117 -8.30 19.16 20.07
N SER A 118 -9.37 18.37 19.95
CA SER A 118 -10.05 18.12 18.66
C SER A 118 -11.28 18.98 18.35
N ILE A 119 -11.80 19.78 19.29
CA ILE A 119 -13.07 20.53 19.09
C ILE A 119 -12.86 21.98 18.61
N ARG A 120 -11.66 22.54 18.80
CA ARG A 120 -11.30 23.86 18.23
C ARG A 120 -11.20 23.85 16.69
N LEU A 121 -11.20 22.69 16.04
CA LEU A 121 -11.05 22.57 14.59
C LEU A 121 -12.37 22.61 13.80
N LEU A 122 -13.52 22.40 14.45
CA LEU A 122 -14.83 22.37 13.78
C LEU A 122 -15.50 23.75 13.68
N LEU A 123 -15.20 24.68 14.59
CA LEU A 123 -15.77 26.05 14.55
C LEU A 123 -14.93 27.05 13.73
N ALA A 124 -13.75 26.68 13.26
CA ALA A 124 -12.86 27.58 12.51
C ALA A 124 -13.05 27.54 10.98
N ARG A 125 -14.07 26.85 10.46
CA ARG A 125 -14.26 26.63 9.01
C ARG A 125 -15.49 27.33 8.40
N SER A 126 -16.17 28.18 9.14
CA SER A 126 -17.28 28.99 8.65
C SER A 126 -17.14 30.44 9.13
N LEU A 127 -16.45 31.27 8.34
CA LEU A 127 -16.60 32.75 8.16
C LEU A 127 -15.27 33.34 7.62
N PRO A 128 -15.28 34.23 6.60
CA PRO A 128 -14.07 34.83 6.05
C PRO A 128 -13.89 36.28 6.56
N ILE A 129 -12.95 36.54 7.47
CA ILE A 129 -12.49 37.91 7.79
C ILE A 129 -10.99 37.87 8.02
N GLY A 130 -10.25 38.70 7.29
CA GLY A 130 -8.79 38.73 7.30
C GLY A 130 -8.21 39.50 8.47
N LEU A 131 -7.25 38.89 9.18
CA LEU A 131 -6.29 39.55 10.06
C LEU A 131 -4.95 38.78 10.04
N LYS A 132 -3.84 39.52 9.90
CA LYS A 132 -2.47 39.00 9.94
C LYS A 132 -2.06 38.68 11.38
N ALA A 133 -1.52 37.49 11.63
CA ALA A 133 -0.52 37.24 12.68
C ALA A 133 0.24 35.91 12.44
N ARG A 134 1.56 35.95 12.65
CA ARG A 134 2.50 34.81 12.64
C ARG A 134 2.34 33.95 13.89
N SER A 135 2.36 32.62 13.76
CA SER A 135 3.20 31.68 14.54
C SER A 135 2.85 30.21 14.26
N SER A 136 3.83 29.35 14.51
CA SER A 136 4.06 27.95 14.15
C SER A 136 3.18 26.90 14.84
N LEU A 137 2.73 25.85 14.11
CA LEU A 137 3.05 24.42 14.30
C LEU A 137 2.21 23.50 13.39
N CYS A 138 2.77 22.33 13.06
CA CYS A 138 2.43 21.43 11.95
C CYS A 138 1.12 20.63 12.05
N LYS A 139 0.49 20.36 10.88
CA LYS A 139 -0.58 19.37 10.64
C LYS A 139 -0.02 18.15 9.88
N PRO A 140 -0.53 16.92 10.06
CA PRO A 140 -0.17 15.79 9.19
C PRO A 140 -0.99 15.81 7.89
N ALA A 141 -0.31 15.59 6.76
CA ALA A 141 -0.83 15.59 5.39
C ALA A 141 -1.34 14.19 4.96
N PRO A 142 -2.19 14.09 3.92
CA PRO A 142 -2.61 12.80 3.35
C PRO A 142 -1.43 12.09 2.65
N THR A 143 -1.46 10.75 2.60
CA THR A 143 -0.41 9.93 1.98
C THR A 143 -0.41 10.09 0.46
N LEU A 144 0.31 11.11 0.01
CA LEU A 144 0.81 11.28 -1.35
C LEU A 144 2.02 10.35 -1.57
N PRO A 145 2.33 9.95 -2.83
CA PRO A 145 3.57 9.26 -3.12
C PRO A 145 4.74 10.14 -2.65
N VAL A 146 5.59 9.55 -1.81
CA VAL A 146 6.73 10.23 -1.20
C VAL A 146 7.67 10.69 -2.32
N PHE A 147 7.63 11.98 -2.61
CA PHE A 147 8.43 12.66 -3.63
C PHE A 147 9.53 13.43 -2.91
N TRP A 148 10.75 12.88 -2.92
CA TRP A 148 11.91 13.57 -2.39
C TRP A 148 12.74 14.11 -3.55
N THR A 149 12.73 15.42 -3.73
CA THR A 149 13.73 16.13 -4.53
C THR A 149 14.72 16.79 -3.57
N ILE A 150 15.96 16.31 -3.57
CA ILE A 150 17.07 17.07 -2.97
C ILE A 150 17.40 18.21 -3.92
N GLY A 151 17.35 19.44 -3.42
CA GLY A 151 17.70 20.61 -4.23
C GLY A 151 17.05 21.91 -3.78
N SER A 152 17.20 22.29 -2.51
CA SER A 152 17.08 23.69 -2.14
C SER A 152 17.89 23.96 -0.88
N HIS A 153 18.99 24.71 -0.99
CA HIS A 153 19.29 25.72 0.02
C HIS A 153 19.99 26.95 -0.56
N GLN A 154 19.40 28.07 -0.15
CA GLN A 154 19.84 29.46 -0.06
C GLN A 154 21.18 29.89 -0.66
N LYS A 155 21.06 30.89 -1.55
CA LYS A 155 22.03 31.95 -1.81
C LYS A 155 22.51 32.57 -0.49
N VAL A 156 23.69 32.15 -0.02
CA VAL A 156 24.48 32.95 0.90
C VAL A 156 25.11 34.07 0.07
N ALA A 157 24.85 35.31 0.47
CA ALA A 157 25.35 36.50 -0.19
C ALA A 157 26.90 36.45 -0.24
N ALA A 158 27.44 36.47 -1.44
CA ALA A 158 28.86 36.68 -1.67
C ALA A 158 29.20 38.15 -1.34
N SER A 159 30.11 38.37 -0.40
CA SER A 159 30.97 39.54 -0.43
C SER A 159 31.96 39.37 -1.59
N PRO A 160 32.17 40.40 -2.42
CA PRO A 160 33.25 40.37 -3.40
C PRO A 160 34.58 40.50 -2.65
N ASP A 161 35.68 40.15 -3.30
CA ASP A 161 37.05 40.31 -2.80
C ASP A 161 37.62 39.09 -2.04
N SER A 162 37.58 37.93 -2.69
CA SER A 162 38.79 37.08 -2.73
C SER A 162 38.82 36.26 -4.01
N ALA A 163 39.79 36.60 -4.86
CA ALA A 163 40.09 35.92 -6.10
C ALA A 163 40.63 34.51 -5.82
N ALA A 164 39.80 33.48 -6.04
CA ALA A 164 40.19 32.13 -6.47
C ALA A 164 38.94 31.26 -6.72
N ALA A 165 38.16 31.61 -7.76
CA ALA A 165 37.23 30.65 -8.39
C ALA A 165 38.02 29.61 -9.20
N THR A 166 38.99 28.95 -8.56
CA THR A 166 39.92 28.01 -9.16
C THR A 166 39.43 26.59 -8.86
N THR A 167 38.80 25.99 -9.87
CA THR A 167 38.90 24.56 -10.21
C THR A 167 38.90 23.59 -9.02
N THR A 168 37.73 23.18 -8.55
CA THR A 168 37.67 22.15 -7.49
C THR A 168 36.75 21.03 -7.91
N SER A 169 37.20 20.28 -8.92
CA SER A 169 36.70 18.91 -9.10
C SER A 169 37.54 18.00 -8.22
N GLY A 170 36.92 17.18 -7.38
CA GLY A 170 37.64 16.33 -6.44
C GLY A 170 36.72 15.51 -5.55
N CYS A 171 37.29 14.63 -4.73
CA CYS A 171 36.54 13.79 -3.79
C CYS A 171 36.65 14.38 -2.38
N TRP A 172 35.52 14.72 -1.76
CA TRP A 172 35.50 15.37 -0.45
C TRP A 172 34.32 14.89 0.40
N VAL A 173 34.39 15.16 1.69
CA VAL A 173 33.28 14.96 2.61
C VAL A 173 32.66 16.32 2.94
N GLN A 174 31.34 16.41 2.80
CA GLN A 174 30.57 17.60 3.15
C GLN A 174 29.53 17.25 4.20
N VAL A 175 29.61 17.91 5.36
CA VAL A 175 28.60 17.84 6.42
C VAL A 175 27.66 19.03 6.26
N TYR A 176 26.37 18.76 6.14
CA TYR A 176 25.33 19.78 6.04
C TYR A 176 24.83 20.20 7.43
N GLY A 177 24.31 21.43 7.55
CA GLY A 177 23.84 21.97 8.83
C GLY A 177 22.66 21.21 9.45
N ASN A 178 21.97 20.37 8.67
CA ASN A 178 20.90 19.48 9.13
C ASN A 178 21.42 18.13 9.66
N GLY A 179 22.74 17.91 9.67
CA GLY A 179 23.37 16.65 10.09
C GLY A 179 23.46 15.60 8.99
N ASP A 180 23.04 15.89 7.76
CA ASP A 180 23.27 15.01 6.62
C ASP A 180 24.73 15.07 6.18
N VAL A 181 25.22 13.99 5.60
CA VAL A 181 26.62 13.88 5.17
C VAL A 181 26.67 13.36 3.75
N TYR A 182 27.40 14.05 2.88
CA TYR A 182 27.76 13.56 1.56
C TYR A 182 29.25 13.23 1.48
N GLU A 183 29.56 12.05 0.97
CA GLU A 183 30.91 11.56 0.73
C GLU A 183 31.02 11.14 -0.74
N GLY A 184 31.79 11.86 -1.54
CA GLY A 184 31.90 11.54 -2.96
C GLY A 184 32.55 12.62 -3.79
N GLU A 185 32.28 12.54 -5.08
CA GLU A 185 32.83 13.45 -6.08
C GLU A 185 32.07 14.78 -6.13
N PHE A 186 32.82 15.86 -6.30
CA PHE A 186 32.31 17.21 -6.50
C PHE A 186 32.84 17.77 -7.81
N HIS A 187 32.02 18.58 -8.48
CA HIS A 187 32.40 19.39 -9.63
C HIS A 187 31.75 20.76 -9.49
N LYS A 188 32.56 21.83 -9.55
CA LYS A 188 32.09 23.23 -9.38
C LYS A 188 31.25 23.45 -8.12
N GLY A 189 31.65 22.82 -7.01
CA GLY A 189 30.97 22.94 -5.71
C GLY A 189 29.64 22.19 -5.60
N LYS A 190 29.28 21.34 -6.57
CA LYS A 190 28.09 20.48 -6.52
C LYS A 190 28.48 19.01 -6.54
N CYS A 191 27.69 18.17 -5.88
CA CYS A 191 27.84 16.72 -5.93
C CYS A 191 27.69 16.23 -7.39
N CYS A 192 28.60 15.39 -7.85
CA CYS A 192 28.60 14.81 -9.19
C CYS A 192 29.21 13.41 -9.17
N GLY A 193 29.12 12.67 -10.28
CA GLY A 193 29.79 11.38 -10.40
C GLY A 193 29.24 10.36 -9.40
N SER A 194 30.10 9.67 -8.66
CA SER A 194 29.65 8.68 -7.67
C SER A 194 29.81 9.19 -6.24
N GLY A 195 28.81 8.93 -5.40
CA GLY A 195 28.86 9.33 -3.98
C GLY A 195 27.78 8.72 -3.10
N VAL A 196 28.05 8.74 -1.80
CA VAL A 196 27.15 8.25 -0.75
C VAL A 196 26.59 9.44 0.02
N TYR A 197 25.28 9.47 0.19
CA TYR A 197 24.60 10.46 1.01
C TYR A 197 23.93 9.77 2.19
N TYR A 198 24.35 10.13 3.39
CA TYR A 198 23.77 9.70 4.64
C TYR A 198 22.76 10.74 5.09
N TYR A 199 21.52 10.31 5.22
CA TYR A 199 20.51 11.12 5.86
C TYR A 199 20.53 10.86 7.36
N SER A 200 20.67 11.91 8.15
CA SER A 200 20.95 11.84 9.60
C SER A 200 20.01 10.90 10.37
N MET A 201 18.76 10.73 9.90
CA MET A 201 17.75 9.87 10.54
C MET A 201 16.87 9.06 9.56
N SER A 202 17.10 9.14 8.24
CA SER A 202 16.11 8.63 7.26
C SER A 202 16.65 7.60 6.26
N GLY A 203 17.95 7.28 6.30
CA GLY A 203 18.54 6.24 5.47
C GLY A 203 19.81 6.68 4.77
N ARG A 204 20.09 6.11 3.60
CA ARG A 204 21.19 6.53 2.75
C ARG A 204 20.94 6.26 1.27
N TYR A 205 21.55 7.06 0.42
CA TYR A 205 21.63 6.87 -1.02
C TYR A 205 23.07 6.57 -1.44
N GLU A 206 23.25 5.59 -2.33
CA GLU A 206 24.54 5.20 -2.89
C GLU A 206 24.39 5.11 -4.41
N GLY A 207 25.04 5.98 -5.17
CA GLY A 207 24.89 5.93 -6.63
C GLY A 207 25.45 7.14 -7.36
N ASP A 208 24.86 7.37 -8.54
CA ASP A 208 25.26 8.40 -9.49
C ASP A 208 24.60 9.77 -9.18
N TRP A 209 25.36 10.83 -9.38
CA TRP A 209 25.01 12.20 -9.08
C TRP A 209 25.30 13.13 -10.26
N ILE A 210 24.37 14.04 -10.52
CA ILE A 210 24.55 15.13 -11.49
C ILE A 210 24.00 16.41 -10.85
N ASP A 211 24.83 17.46 -10.79
CA ASP A 211 24.45 18.79 -10.31
C ASP A 211 23.72 18.79 -8.94
N GLY A 212 24.16 17.93 -8.01
CA GLY A 212 23.57 17.82 -6.67
C GLY A 212 22.29 17.00 -6.59
N LYS A 213 21.90 16.29 -7.66
CA LYS A 213 20.71 15.43 -7.71
C LYS A 213 21.07 13.99 -8.05
N TYR A 214 20.22 13.06 -7.61
CA TYR A 214 20.26 11.67 -8.05
C TYR A 214 19.94 11.60 -9.54
N ASP A 215 20.89 11.12 -10.35
CA ASP A 215 20.70 10.99 -11.79
C ASP A 215 21.63 9.90 -12.33
N GLY A 216 21.07 8.89 -12.98
CA GLY A 216 21.79 7.67 -13.35
C GLY A 216 21.26 6.45 -12.58
N HIS A 217 22.15 5.67 -11.98
CA HIS A 217 21.78 4.46 -11.23
C HIS A 217 22.14 4.59 -9.76
N GLY A 218 21.32 4.01 -8.88
CA GLY A 218 21.59 4.07 -7.45
C GLY A 218 20.77 3.12 -6.61
N VAL A 219 21.20 3.01 -5.37
CA VAL A 219 20.59 2.22 -4.31
C VAL A 219 20.22 3.15 -3.17
N GLU A 220 18.93 3.22 -2.87
CA GLU A 220 18.43 3.99 -1.74
C GLU A 220 17.89 3.02 -0.68
N THR A 221 18.34 3.19 0.55
CA THR A 221 17.92 2.37 1.70
C THR A 221 17.34 3.28 2.76
N TRP A 222 16.10 3.05 3.18
CA TRP A 222 15.44 3.85 4.20
C TRP A 222 15.57 3.23 5.59
N ALA A 223 15.44 4.06 6.64
CA ALA A 223 15.61 3.66 8.04
C ALA A 223 14.69 2.50 8.50
N ARG A 224 13.52 2.32 7.88
CA ARG A 224 12.58 1.21 8.18
C ARG A 224 12.83 -0.07 7.38
N GLY A 225 13.89 -0.13 6.56
CA GLY A 225 14.27 -1.33 5.80
C GLY A 225 13.72 -1.40 4.38
N SER A 226 12.90 -0.44 3.94
CA SER A 226 12.58 -0.30 2.52
C SER A 226 13.86 -0.06 1.72
N ARG A 227 13.92 -0.55 0.48
CA ARG A 227 15.08 -0.37 -0.38
C ARG A 227 14.70 -0.30 -1.85
N TYR A 228 15.27 0.66 -2.57
CA TYR A 228 15.17 0.80 -4.02
C TYR A 228 16.51 0.49 -4.67
N ARG A 229 16.48 -0.16 -5.82
CA ARG A 229 17.65 -0.37 -6.68
C ARG A 229 17.22 -0.15 -8.12
N GLY A 230 17.76 0.87 -8.77
CA GLY A 230 17.39 1.14 -10.15
C GLY A 230 17.84 2.50 -10.62
N GLN A 231 17.11 3.00 -11.61
CA GLN A 231 17.42 4.25 -12.27
C GLN A 231 16.76 5.45 -11.57
N TYR A 232 17.44 6.59 -11.69
CA TYR A 232 17.03 7.91 -11.20
C TYR A 232 17.21 8.94 -12.30
N ARG A 233 16.38 9.98 -12.27
CA ARG A 233 16.49 11.16 -13.13
C ARG A 233 16.02 12.38 -12.35
N GLN A 234 16.86 13.41 -12.25
CA GLN A 234 16.54 14.66 -11.56
C GLN A 234 16.02 14.48 -10.12
N GLY A 235 16.61 13.55 -9.37
CA GLY A 235 16.24 13.26 -7.98
C GLY A 235 15.12 12.23 -7.83
N LEU A 236 14.48 11.80 -8.91
CA LEU A 236 13.32 10.92 -8.85
C LEU A 236 13.60 9.55 -9.45
N ARG A 237 12.97 8.52 -8.89
CA ARG A 237 12.97 7.18 -9.48
C ARG A 237 12.38 7.25 -10.89
N HIS A 238 13.12 6.73 -11.86
CA HIS A 238 12.75 6.77 -13.28
C HIS A 238 13.29 5.52 -13.99
N GLY A 239 12.77 5.19 -15.16
CA GLY A 239 13.27 4.07 -15.95
C GLY A 239 12.94 2.72 -15.31
N PHE A 240 13.92 1.85 -15.09
CA PHE A 240 13.69 0.52 -14.52
C PHE A 240 14.28 0.39 -13.11
N GLY A 241 13.58 -0.34 -12.23
CA GLY A 241 14.06 -0.58 -10.88
C GLY A 241 13.21 -1.52 -10.05
N VAL A 242 13.77 -1.94 -8.93
CA VAL A 242 13.12 -2.78 -7.91
C VAL A 242 12.99 -2.00 -6.62
N TYR A 243 11.78 -1.92 -6.10
CA TYR A 243 11.47 -1.39 -4.78
C TYR A 243 10.97 -2.52 -3.88
N ARG A 244 11.71 -2.77 -2.80
CA ARG A 244 11.29 -3.66 -1.73
C ARG A 244 10.75 -2.82 -0.58
N PHE A 245 9.48 -3.02 -0.25
CA PHE A 245 8.82 -2.38 0.87
C PHE A 245 9.30 -3.00 2.19
N TYR A 246 9.29 -2.22 3.26
CA TYR A 246 9.55 -2.75 4.61
C TYR A 246 8.51 -3.78 5.06
N THR A 247 7.31 -3.76 4.46
CA THR A 247 6.24 -4.74 4.67
C THR A 247 6.55 -6.09 4.04
N GLY A 248 7.61 -6.22 3.22
CA GLY A 248 7.93 -7.45 2.51
C GLY A 248 7.46 -7.47 1.06
N ASP A 249 6.51 -6.60 0.68
CA ASP A 249 6.08 -6.45 -0.71
C ASP A 249 7.24 -6.02 -1.62
N VAL A 250 7.17 -6.39 -2.89
CA VAL A 250 8.18 -6.07 -3.90
C VAL A 250 7.51 -5.61 -5.17
N TYR A 251 7.91 -4.44 -5.66
CA TYR A 251 7.62 -3.98 -7.01
C TYR A 251 8.89 -4.03 -7.86
N ALA A 252 8.80 -4.65 -9.03
CA ALA A 252 9.87 -4.73 -10.01
C ALA A 252 9.32 -4.31 -11.38
N GLY A 253 9.79 -3.21 -11.94
CA GLY A 253 9.22 -2.71 -13.19
C GLY A 253 9.70 -1.33 -13.60
N GLU A 254 8.88 -0.70 -14.42
CA GLU A 254 9.05 0.66 -14.92
C GLU A 254 8.63 1.73 -13.90
N TRP A 255 9.32 2.87 -13.96
CA TRP A 255 9.16 4.00 -13.06
C TRP A 255 9.12 5.30 -13.85
N SER A 256 8.21 6.19 -13.47
CA SER A 256 8.14 7.53 -14.03
C SER A 256 7.85 8.54 -12.92
N ASN A 257 8.70 9.56 -12.82
CA ASN A 257 8.57 10.67 -11.88
C ASN A 257 8.28 10.21 -10.44
N GLY A 258 9.00 9.19 -9.97
CA GLY A 258 8.88 8.66 -8.62
C GLY A 258 7.76 7.64 -8.39
N GLN A 259 6.94 7.32 -9.40
CA GLN A 259 5.80 6.39 -9.30
C GLN A 259 5.98 5.18 -10.22
N SER A 260 5.37 4.04 -9.87
CA SER A 260 5.30 2.90 -10.79
C SER A 260 4.46 3.27 -12.02
N HIS A 261 4.94 2.87 -13.18
CA HIS A 261 4.37 3.20 -14.48
C HIS A 261 4.72 2.10 -15.47
N GLY A 262 4.08 2.04 -16.64
CA GLY A 262 4.42 1.06 -17.67
C GLY A 262 4.21 -0.37 -17.19
N CYS A 263 5.06 -1.31 -17.63
CA CYS A 263 4.92 -2.71 -17.26
C CYS A 263 5.70 -3.03 -15.97
N GLY A 264 5.14 -3.89 -15.13
CA GLY A 264 5.82 -4.32 -13.90
C GLY A 264 5.19 -5.54 -13.23
N VAL A 265 5.87 -5.97 -12.17
CA VAL A 265 5.50 -7.09 -11.30
C VAL A 265 5.37 -6.58 -9.88
N HIS A 266 4.21 -6.77 -9.26
CA HIS A 266 3.99 -6.51 -7.85
C HIS A 266 3.75 -7.83 -7.12
N THR A 267 4.69 -8.21 -6.26
CA THR A 267 4.62 -9.42 -5.43
C THR A 267 4.35 -8.99 -4.00
N CYS A 268 3.24 -9.44 -3.43
CA CYS A 268 2.89 -9.17 -2.04
C CYS A 268 3.64 -10.14 -1.11
N GLU A 269 3.82 -9.75 0.15
CA GLU A 269 4.39 -10.61 1.19
C GLU A 269 3.62 -11.94 1.34
N ASP A 270 2.30 -11.91 1.12
CA ASP A 270 1.42 -13.06 1.25
C ASP A 270 1.52 -14.07 0.07
N GLY A 271 2.40 -13.79 -0.90
CA GLY A 271 2.64 -14.62 -2.08
C GLY A 271 1.72 -14.33 -3.26
N SER A 272 0.74 -13.44 -3.11
CA SER A 272 -0.05 -12.95 -4.24
C SER A 272 0.83 -12.13 -5.20
N ARG A 273 0.54 -12.21 -6.50
CA ARG A 273 1.40 -11.61 -7.53
C ARG A 273 0.56 -11.02 -8.65
N TYR A 274 0.80 -9.74 -8.95
CA TYR A 274 0.30 -9.07 -10.16
C TYR A 274 1.43 -8.91 -11.16
N VAL A 275 1.14 -9.14 -12.44
CA VAL A 275 2.01 -8.84 -13.56
C VAL A 275 1.18 -8.12 -14.60
N GLY A 276 1.59 -6.93 -15.01
CA GLY A 276 0.86 -6.16 -16.00
C GLY A 276 1.24 -4.70 -16.03
N GLU A 277 0.34 -3.90 -16.57
CA GLU A 277 0.50 -2.47 -16.71
C GLU A 277 0.16 -1.71 -15.41
N PHE A 278 0.85 -0.58 -15.24
CA PHE A 278 0.74 0.37 -14.14
C PHE A 278 0.66 1.78 -14.68
N LYS A 279 -0.12 2.63 -14.03
CA LYS A 279 -0.23 4.05 -14.36
C LYS A 279 -0.38 4.85 -13.09
N TRP A 280 0.60 5.70 -12.78
CA TRP A 280 0.58 6.58 -11.60
C TRP A 280 0.42 5.82 -10.28
N GLY A 281 1.17 4.73 -10.10
CA GLY A 281 1.14 3.97 -8.86
C GLY A 281 0.12 2.83 -8.80
N VAL A 282 -0.87 2.82 -9.69
CA VAL A 282 -1.99 1.85 -9.64
C VAL A 282 -2.00 0.91 -10.84
N LYS A 283 -2.55 -0.31 -10.66
CA LYS A 283 -2.77 -1.27 -11.74
C LYS A 283 -3.74 -0.68 -12.77
N HIS A 284 -3.40 -0.82 -14.04
CA HIS A 284 -4.15 -0.24 -15.14
C HIS A 284 -3.93 -1.08 -16.39
N GLY A 285 -4.75 -0.92 -17.43
CA GLY A 285 -4.50 -1.59 -18.72
C GLY A 285 -4.62 -3.11 -18.61
N LEU A 286 -3.74 -3.86 -19.28
CA LEU A 286 -3.78 -5.32 -19.24
C LEU A 286 -2.89 -5.89 -18.13
N GLY A 287 -3.37 -6.93 -17.47
CA GLY A 287 -2.59 -7.64 -16.47
C GLY A 287 -3.23 -8.94 -16.00
N HIS A 288 -2.43 -9.75 -15.31
CA HIS A 288 -2.88 -10.95 -14.64
C HIS A 288 -2.45 -10.98 -13.18
N TYR A 289 -3.33 -11.49 -12.34
CA TYR A 289 -3.17 -11.56 -10.91
C TYR A 289 -3.33 -12.99 -10.43
N HIS A 290 -2.35 -13.48 -9.69
CA HIS A 290 -2.40 -14.73 -8.96
C HIS A 290 -2.66 -14.43 -7.49
N PHE A 291 -3.80 -14.88 -6.98
CA PHE A 291 -4.21 -14.64 -5.60
C PHE A 291 -3.60 -15.69 -4.67
N ARG A 292 -3.47 -15.34 -3.39
CA ARG A 292 -2.94 -16.26 -2.36
C ARG A 292 -3.79 -17.52 -2.19
N ASN A 293 -5.11 -17.42 -2.43
CA ASN A 293 -6.03 -18.55 -2.35
C ASN A 293 -5.95 -19.50 -3.56
N GLY A 294 -5.10 -19.21 -4.57
CA GLY A 294 -4.98 -19.97 -5.81
C GLY A 294 -5.92 -19.52 -6.92
N ASP A 295 -6.78 -18.53 -6.68
CA ASP A 295 -7.55 -17.92 -7.75
C ASP A 295 -6.61 -17.18 -8.71
N THR A 296 -7.05 -17.00 -9.95
CA THR A 296 -6.35 -16.18 -10.93
C THR A 296 -7.32 -15.29 -11.69
N TYR A 297 -6.88 -14.10 -12.04
CA TYR A 297 -7.57 -13.22 -12.98
C TYR A 297 -6.60 -12.82 -14.08
N ALA A 298 -7.07 -12.76 -15.32
CA ALA A 298 -6.32 -12.19 -16.43
C ALA A 298 -7.28 -11.37 -17.30
N GLY A 299 -6.94 -10.11 -17.56
CA GLY A 299 -7.80 -9.20 -18.31
C GLY A 299 -7.44 -7.74 -18.07
N GLU A 300 -8.46 -6.89 -18.18
CA GLU A 300 -8.31 -5.45 -18.07
C GLU A 300 -8.44 -4.93 -16.63
N TYR A 301 -7.71 -3.86 -16.33
CA TYR A 301 -7.67 -3.17 -15.05
C TYR A 301 -7.89 -1.68 -15.22
N PHE A 302 -8.63 -1.10 -14.29
CA PHE A 302 -8.78 0.34 -14.16
C PHE A 302 -8.69 0.74 -12.70
N ALA A 303 -7.67 1.54 -12.35
CA ALA A 303 -7.47 2.08 -11.00
C ALA A 303 -7.53 1.00 -9.91
N ASP A 304 -6.64 -0.01 -10.02
CA ASP A 304 -6.51 -1.18 -9.13
C ASP A 304 -7.67 -2.18 -9.14
N LYS A 305 -8.72 -1.95 -9.94
CA LYS A 305 -9.90 -2.83 -10.01
C LYS A 305 -9.93 -3.59 -11.32
N MET A 306 -10.41 -4.83 -11.25
CA MET A 306 -10.78 -5.60 -12.46
C MET A 306 -11.88 -4.83 -13.20
N HIS A 307 -11.68 -4.61 -14.49
CA HIS A 307 -12.56 -3.81 -15.34
C HIS A 307 -12.59 -4.40 -16.76
N GLY A 308 -13.49 -3.94 -17.61
CA GLY A 308 -13.50 -4.30 -19.03
C GLY A 308 -13.73 -5.79 -19.23
N PHE A 309 -12.93 -6.44 -20.06
CA PHE A 309 -13.04 -7.88 -20.33
C PHE A 309 -11.95 -8.68 -19.61
N GLY A 310 -12.31 -9.85 -19.08
CA GLY A 310 -11.34 -10.71 -18.42
C GLY A 310 -11.87 -12.06 -18.00
N VAL A 311 -10.93 -12.97 -17.71
CA VAL A 311 -11.18 -14.34 -17.27
C VAL A 311 -10.73 -14.49 -15.83
N TYR A 312 -11.65 -14.92 -14.98
CA TYR A 312 -11.36 -15.30 -13.59
C TYR A 312 -11.45 -16.82 -13.46
N ARG A 313 -10.40 -17.45 -12.93
CA ARG A 313 -10.38 -18.87 -12.63
C ARG A 313 -10.30 -19.03 -11.12
N PHE A 314 -11.24 -19.77 -10.57
CA PHE A 314 -11.29 -20.06 -9.15
C PHE A 314 -10.42 -21.27 -8.86
N ALA A 315 -9.76 -21.30 -7.70
CA ALA A 315 -8.94 -22.42 -7.24
C ALA A 315 -9.74 -23.73 -7.15
N ASN A 316 -11.06 -23.64 -6.92
CA ASN A 316 -11.97 -24.78 -6.88
C ASN A 316 -12.32 -25.35 -8.28
N GLY A 317 -11.81 -24.77 -9.36
CA GLY A 317 -12.02 -25.21 -10.73
C GLY A 317 -13.18 -24.53 -11.46
N HIS A 318 -13.91 -23.62 -10.81
CA HIS A 318 -14.86 -22.77 -11.51
C HIS A 318 -14.15 -21.73 -12.39
N ARG A 319 -14.88 -21.16 -13.35
CA ARG A 319 -14.37 -20.10 -14.24
C ARG A 319 -15.47 -19.10 -14.57
N TYR A 320 -15.14 -17.82 -14.60
CA TYR A 320 -15.99 -16.79 -15.18
C TYR A 320 -15.26 -16.11 -16.34
N GLU A 321 -15.97 -15.91 -17.44
CA GLU A 321 -15.46 -15.28 -18.66
C GLU A 321 -16.46 -14.23 -19.10
N GLY A 322 -16.08 -12.96 -19.12
CA GLY A 322 -16.97 -11.90 -19.56
C GLY A 322 -16.55 -10.52 -19.11
N ALA A 323 -17.54 -9.63 -19.00
CA ALA A 323 -17.32 -8.24 -18.63
C ALA A 323 -17.26 -8.03 -17.09
N TRP A 324 -16.50 -7.01 -16.71
CA TRP A 324 -16.14 -6.61 -15.37
C TRP A 324 -16.30 -5.10 -15.20
N HIS A 325 -16.75 -4.69 -14.03
CA HIS A 325 -16.84 -3.29 -13.65
C HIS A 325 -16.57 -3.14 -12.15
N GLU A 326 -15.59 -2.31 -11.81
CA GLU A 326 -15.24 -1.99 -10.41
C GLU A 326 -15.02 -3.23 -9.53
N GLY A 327 -14.37 -4.27 -10.09
CA GLY A 327 -14.08 -5.52 -9.40
C GLY A 327 -15.24 -6.53 -9.36
N ARG A 328 -16.39 -6.23 -9.99
CA ARG A 328 -17.57 -7.11 -10.01
C ARG A 328 -17.86 -7.60 -11.43
N ARG A 329 -18.44 -8.79 -11.52
CA ARG A 329 -19.01 -9.31 -12.78
C ARG A 329 -20.17 -8.39 -13.19
N GLN A 330 -20.13 -7.88 -14.42
CA GLN A 330 -21.07 -6.89 -14.93
C GLN A 330 -21.29 -7.12 -16.43
N GLY A 331 -22.51 -6.91 -16.94
CA GLY A 331 -22.82 -7.09 -18.35
C GLY A 331 -22.86 -8.56 -18.76
N LEU A 332 -22.64 -8.86 -20.03
CA LEU A 332 -22.71 -10.23 -20.51
C LEU A 332 -21.51 -11.07 -20.05
N GLY A 333 -21.76 -12.33 -19.73
CA GLY A 333 -20.70 -13.26 -19.34
C GLY A 333 -21.19 -14.69 -19.17
N MET A 334 -20.22 -15.61 -19.05
CA MET A 334 -20.45 -17.03 -18.86
C MET A 334 -19.66 -17.53 -17.65
N TYR A 335 -20.37 -18.20 -16.75
CA TYR A 335 -19.81 -18.92 -15.62
C TYR A 335 -19.78 -20.41 -15.94
N THR A 336 -18.62 -21.04 -15.86
CA THR A 336 -18.43 -22.48 -16.03
C THR A 336 -18.13 -23.12 -14.68
N PHE A 337 -18.96 -24.07 -14.27
CA PHE A 337 -18.74 -24.87 -13.08
C PHE A 337 -17.68 -25.93 -13.31
N ARG A 338 -17.15 -26.52 -12.23
CA ARG A 338 -16.09 -27.53 -12.31
C ARG A 338 -16.56 -28.80 -13.04
N ASN A 339 -17.84 -29.13 -12.93
CA ASN A 339 -18.49 -30.24 -13.63
C ASN A 339 -18.71 -29.97 -15.14
N GLY A 340 -18.38 -28.78 -15.64
CA GLY A 340 -18.57 -28.37 -17.03
C GLY A 340 -19.91 -27.71 -17.33
N GLU A 341 -20.84 -27.64 -16.37
CA GLU A 341 -22.09 -26.90 -16.55
C GLU A 341 -21.82 -25.41 -16.71
N THR A 342 -22.63 -24.74 -17.54
CA THR A 342 -22.44 -23.32 -17.82
C THR A 342 -23.70 -22.51 -17.54
N GLN A 343 -23.53 -21.36 -16.89
CA GLN A 343 -24.55 -20.33 -16.74
C GLN A 343 -24.12 -19.08 -17.50
N SER A 344 -24.87 -18.72 -18.52
CA SER A 344 -24.62 -17.57 -19.39
C SER A 344 -25.77 -16.57 -19.30
N GLY A 345 -25.45 -15.27 -19.31
CA GLY A 345 -26.47 -14.23 -19.35
C GLY A 345 -25.92 -12.86 -19.01
N HIS A 346 -26.81 -11.97 -18.59
CA HIS A 346 -26.47 -10.63 -18.14
C HIS A 346 -26.21 -10.65 -16.63
N TRP A 347 -25.12 -10.05 -16.19
CA TRP A 347 -24.70 -9.94 -14.81
C TRP A 347 -24.85 -8.50 -14.34
N GLN A 348 -25.46 -8.29 -13.18
CA GLN A 348 -25.55 -6.99 -12.55
C GLN A 348 -25.01 -7.08 -11.12
N ASN A 349 -23.98 -6.28 -10.82
CA ASN A 349 -23.35 -6.23 -9.50
C ASN A 349 -22.90 -7.61 -8.95
N GLY A 350 -22.48 -8.52 -9.84
CA GLY A 350 -22.05 -9.85 -9.46
C GLY A 350 -23.15 -10.91 -9.40
N VAL A 351 -24.41 -10.57 -9.66
CA VAL A 351 -25.56 -11.49 -9.70
C VAL A 351 -25.98 -11.73 -11.14
N LEU A 352 -26.30 -12.97 -11.50
CA LEU A 352 -26.82 -13.31 -12.82
C LEU A 352 -28.31 -12.95 -12.87
N ASP A 353 -28.68 -12.09 -13.82
CA ASP A 353 -30.07 -11.80 -14.13
C ASP A 353 -30.64 -12.99 -14.90
N ILE A 354 -31.47 -13.78 -14.24
CA ILE A 354 -32.24 -14.84 -14.87
C ILE A 354 -33.55 -14.19 -15.34
N PRO A 355 -33.81 -14.07 -16.65
CA PRO A 355 -35.11 -13.61 -17.11
C PRO A 355 -36.13 -14.65 -16.65
N SER A 356 -36.92 -14.34 -15.62
CA SER A 356 -38.13 -15.08 -15.32
C SER A 356 -38.97 -15.07 -16.59
N THR A 357 -39.36 -16.27 -17.04
CA THR A 357 -40.28 -16.56 -18.15
C THR A 357 -41.26 -15.42 -18.44
N HIS A 358 -40.93 -14.53 -19.37
CA HIS A 358 -41.85 -13.51 -19.86
C HIS A 358 -41.90 -13.54 -21.39
N ASN A 359 -43.05 -14.00 -21.84
CA ASN A 359 -43.74 -13.76 -23.11
C ASN A 359 -42.96 -13.99 -24.42
N THR A 360 -43.21 -15.18 -24.96
CA THR A 360 -43.24 -15.49 -26.39
C THR A 360 -44.07 -14.47 -27.16
N ALA A 361 -43.43 -13.44 -27.71
CA ALA A 361 -44.07 -12.52 -28.65
C ALA A 361 -43.10 -11.96 -29.70
N TYR A 362 -42.09 -12.72 -30.16
CA TYR A 362 -41.31 -12.38 -31.37
C TYR A 362 -40.78 -13.63 -32.09
N PRO A 363 -40.70 -13.65 -33.44
CA PRO A 363 -40.36 -14.84 -34.25
C PRO A 363 -38.86 -15.18 -34.31
N VAL A 364 -38.00 -14.42 -33.62
CA VAL A 364 -36.60 -14.78 -33.38
C VAL A 364 -36.47 -15.07 -31.90
N SER A 365 -36.13 -16.30 -31.52
CA SER A 365 -35.97 -16.68 -30.11
C SER A 365 -35.00 -15.73 -29.42
N PRO A 366 -35.45 -14.91 -28.45
CA PRO A 366 -34.59 -13.97 -27.72
C PRO A 366 -33.37 -14.69 -27.11
N VAL A 367 -33.55 -15.96 -26.75
CA VAL A 367 -32.51 -16.85 -26.19
C VAL A 367 -31.33 -17.05 -27.15
N ALA A 368 -31.58 -17.24 -28.45
CA ALA A 368 -30.51 -17.48 -29.43
C ALA A 368 -29.67 -16.21 -29.69
N VAL A 369 -30.32 -15.04 -29.72
CA VAL A 369 -29.64 -13.75 -29.87
C VAL A 369 -28.81 -13.41 -28.61
N TYR A 370 -29.33 -13.69 -27.42
CA TYR A 370 -28.55 -13.54 -26.19
C TYR A 370 -27.36 -14.51 -26.14
N HIS A 371 -27.54 -15.75 -26.59
CA HIS A 371 -26.47 -16.74 -26.62
C HIS A 371 -25.30 -16.30 -27.52
N SER A 372 -25.57 -15.84 -28.76
CA SER A 372 -24.52 -15.36 -29.67
C SER A 372 -23.75 -14.15 -29.11
N LYS A 373 -24.43 -13.19 -28.47
CA LYS A 373 -23.79 -12.05 -27.83
C LYS A 373 -22.90 -12.46 -26.66
N VAL A 374 -23.34 -13.41 -25.84
CA VAL A 374 -22.50 -13.92 -24.73
C VAL A 374 -21.26 -14.60 -25.29
N LEU A 375 -21.37 -15.41 -26.34
CA LEU A 375 -20.21 -16.08 -26.95
C LEU A 375 -19.17 -15.07 -27.47
N ASN A 376 -19.62 -13.99 -28.12
CA ASN A 376 -18.71 -12.91 -28.56
C ASN A 376 -17.98 -12.26 -27.37
N VAL A 377 -18.69 -11.99 -26.27
CA VAL A 377 -18.09 -11.40 -25.06
C VAL A 377 -17.12 -12.36 -24.38
N VAL A 378 -17.42 -13.66 -24.35
CA VAL A 378 -16.49 -14.69 -23.86
C VAL A 378 -15.23 -14.73 -24.72
N GLN A 379 -15.36 -14.60 -26.04
CA GLN A 379 -14.21 -14.56 -26.94
C GLN A 379 -13.34 -13.31 -26.70
N GLU A 380 -13.95 -12.13 -26.50
CA GLU A 380 -13.20 -10.92 -26.15
C GLU A 380 -12.52 -11.04 -24.78
N ALA A 381 -13.19 -11.63 -23.78
CA ALA A 381 -12.59 -11.90 -22.46
C ALA A 381 -11.38 -12.83 -22.54
N ARG A 382 -11.45 -13.90 -23.35
CA ARG A 382 -10.31 -14.79 -23.60
C ARG A 382 -9.16 -14.07 -24.30
N ARG A 383 -9.46 -13.27 -25.33
CA ARG A 383 -8.46 -12.48 -26.04
C ARG A 383 -7.78 -11.46 -25.11
N ALA A 384 -8.54 -10.79 -24.24
CA ALA A 384 -7.99 -9.87 -23.25
C ALA A 384 -7.08 -10.62 -22.25
N ALA A 385 -7.49 -11.80 -21.80
CA ALA A 385 -6.70 -12.66 -20.91
C ALA A 385 -5.40 -13.13 -21.57
N GLU A 386 -5.42 -13.58 -22.83
CA GLU A 386 -4.24 -13.98 -23.59
C GLU A 386 -3.24 -12.82 -23.71
N LYS A 387 -3.72 -11.65 -24.14
CA LYS A 387 -2.89 -10.44 -24.20
C LYS A 387 -2.30 -10.06 -22.83
N ALA A 388 -3.07 -10.23 -21.76
CA ALA A 388 -2.61 -9.93 -20.41
C ALA A 388 -1.49 -10.87 -19.92
N TYR A 389 -1.39 -12.10 -20.44
CA TYR A 389 -0.24 -12.98 -20.21
C TYR A 389 0.98 -12.56 -21.05
N ASP A 390 0.75 -12.05 -22.27
CA ASP A 390 1.82 -11.63 -23.19
C ASP A 390 2.55 -10.34 -22.77
N VAL A 391 1.96 -9.52 -21.89
CA VAL A 391 2.60 -8.29 -21.32
C VAL A 391 3.90 -8.61 -20.54
N ALA A 392 4.17 -9.88 -20.20
CA ALA A 392 5.29 -10.32 -19.38
C ALA A 392 6.68 -10.21 -20.06
N LYS A 393 7.24 -8.99 -20.19
CA LYS A 393 8.60 -8.77 -20.71
C LYS A 393 9.39 -7.64 -20.04
N VAL A 394 9.49 -7.66 -18.71
CA VAL A 394 10.20 -6.59 -17.95
C VAL A 394 11.44 -7.10 -17.20
N ASP A 395 11.53 -8.41 -16.97
CA ASP A 395 12.53 -9.01 -16.09
C ASP A 395 13.97 -8.70 -16.53
N GLU A 396 14.31 -8.85 -17.81
CA GLU A 396 15.68 -8.61 -18.29
C GLU A 396 16.11 -7.15 -18.11
N ARG A 397 15.22 -6.20 -18.40
CA ARG A 397 15.50 -4.76 -18.27
C ARG A 397 15.66 -4.36 -16.81
N VAL A 398 14.82 -4.89 -15.93
CA VAL A 398 14.94 -4.69 -14.48
C VAL A 398 16.24 -5.30 -13.96
N ASN A 399 16.58 -6.52 -14.34
CA ASN A 399 17.82 -7.17 -13.93
C ASN A 399 19.06 -6.36 -14.35
N ARG A 400 19.05 -5.83 -15.58
CA ARG A 400 20.11 -4.94 -16.09
C ARG A 400 20.22 -3.66 -15.27
N ALA A 401 19.10 -3.01 -14.96
CA ALA A 401 19.08 -1.79 -14.16
C ALA A 401 19.53 -2.03 -12.71
N VAL A 402 19.12 -3.13 -12.09
CA VAL A 402 19.57 -3.52 -10.75
C VAL A 402 21.07 -3.82 -10.73
N ALA A 403 21.60 -4.52 -11.74
CA ALA A 403 23.03 -4.77 -11.86
C ALA A 403 23.83 -3.47 -12.02
N ALA A 404 23.34 -2.53 -12.83
CA ALA A 404 23.93 -1.21 -12.97
C ALA A 404 23.88 -0.40 -11.67
N ALA A 405 22.75 -0.40 -10.97
CA ALA A 405 22.61 0.24 -9.65
C ALA A 405 23.58 -0.33 -8.61
N ASN A 406 23.79 -1.64 -8.59
CA ASN A 406 24.77 -2.25 -7.68
C ASN A 406 26.21 -1.84 -8.03
N ARG A 407 26.54 -1.72 -9.32
CA ARG A 407 27.86 -1.20 -9.75
C ARG A 407 28.06 0.26 -9.34
N ALA A 408 27.06 1.12 -9.59
CA ALA A 408 27.08 2.52 -9.18
C ALA A 408 27.21 2.67 -7.66
N ALA A 409 26.46 1.88 -6.88
CA ALA A 409 26.57 1.88 -5.42
C ALA A 409 27.96 1.45 -4.93
N ASN A 410 28.57 0.45 -5.57
CA ASN A 410 29.94 0.05 -5.24
C ASN A 410 30.96 1.15 -5.57
N ALA A 411 30.83 1.79 -6.74
CA ALA A 411 31.67 2.93 -7.13
C ALA A 411 31.52 4.10 -6.14
N ALA A 412 30.28 4.41 -5.74
CA ALA A 412 29.98 5.42 -4.74
C ALA A 412 30.68 5.15 -3.40
N ARG A 413 30.65 3.91 -2.90
CA ARG A 413 31.36 3.55 -1.66
C ARG A 413 32.88 3.70 -1.81
N VAL A 414 33.45 3.36 -2.97
CA VAL A 414 34.89 3.57 -3.23
C VAL A 414 35.23 5.07 -3.27
N ALA A 415 34.39 5.89 -3.92
CA ALA A 415 34.55 7.34 -3.95
C ALA A 415 34.45 7.96 -2.54
N ALA A 416 33.52 7.47 -1.72
CA ALA A 416 33.36 7.87 -0.32
C ALA A 416 34.62 7.56 0.52
N VAL A 417 35.16 6.34 0.42
CA VAL A 417 36.42 5.97 1.10
C VAL A 417 37.57 6.88 0.67
N LYS A 418 37.69 7.15 -0.63
CA LYS A 418 38.70 8.07 -1.15
C LYS A 418 38.52 9.49 -0.61
N ALA A 419 37.29 9.98 -0.53
CA ALA A 419 36.98 11.29 0.03
C ALA A 419 37.40 11.40 1.51
N VAL A 420 37.08 10.39 2.31
CA VAL A 420 37.48 10.33 3.74
C VAL A 420 39.01 10.29 3.88
N GLN A 421 39.70 9.48 3.07
CA GLN A 421 41.16 9.40 3.11
C GLN A 421 41.82 10.75 2.78
N MET A 422 41.30 11.47 1.79
CA MET A 422 41.81 12.80 1.44
C MET A 422 41.60 13.81 2.57
N GLN A 423 40.47 13.74 3.27
CA GLN A 423 40.20 14.56 4.44
C GLN A 423 41.20 14.27 5.57
N MET A 424 41.45 13.00 5.88
CA MET A 424 42.43 12.61 6.92
C MET A 424 43.85 13.10 6.59
N ASN A 425 44.27 12.94 5.33
CA ASN A 425 45.59 13.41 4.88
C ASN A 425 45.72 14.92 5.03
N HIS A 426 44.66 15.69 4.73
CA HIS A 426 44.66 17.14 4.92
C HIS A 426 44.74 17.53 6.41
N VAL A 427 44.01 16.84 7.30
CA VAL A 427 44.05 17.08 8.75
C VAL A 427 45.43 16.79 9.32
N ASN A 428 46.07 15.69 8.88
CA ASN A 428 47.43 15.35 9.30
C ASN A 428 48.44 16.42 8.84
N ASN A 429 48.33 16.91 7.59
CA ASN A 429 49.27 17.91 7.08
C ASN A 429 49.13 19.28 7.78
N GLU A 430 47.93 19.66 8.20
CA GLU A 430 47.71 20.89 8.99
C GLU A 430 48.18 20.73 10.45
N SER A 431 48.10 19.54 11.04
CA SER A 431 48.56 19.28 12.42
C SER A 431 50.09 19.18 12.57
N PHE A 432 50.84 19.07 11.47
CA PHE A 432 52.31 19.14 11.46
C PHE A 432 52.88 20.56 11.21
N ARG A 433 52.05 21.59 11.06
CA ARG A 433 52.52 22.98 11.06
C ARG A 433 52.69 23.50 12.49
N ILE A 434 53.75 23.06 13.16
CA ILE A 434 54.23 23.71 14.38
C ILE A 434 54.71 25.11 13.98
N PRO A 435 54.21 26.20 14.59
CA PRO A 435 54.75 27.53 14.33
C PRO A 435 56.20 27.54 14.83
N VAL A 436 57.14 27.66 13.90
CA VAL A 436 58.51 28.06 14.23
C VAL A 436 58.41 29.52 14.67
N VAL A 437 58.49 29.74 15.98
CA VAL A 437 58.67 31.06 16.60
C VAL A 437 60.11 31.49 16.46
#